data_AF-A0A7J6VWL5-F1
#
_entry.id   AF-A0A7J6VWL5-F1
#
_cell.length_a   1.000
_cell.length_b   1.000
_cell.length_c   1.000
_cell.angle_alpha   90.00
_cell.angle_beta   90.00
_cell.angle_gamma   90.00
#
_symmetry.space_group_name_H-M   'P 1'
#
loop_
_entity.id
_entity.type
_entity.pdbx_description
1 polymer ?
#
loop_
_entity_poly.entity_id
_entity_poly.type
_entity_poly.pdbx_seq_one_letter_code
_entity_poly.pdbx_strand_id
1 'polypeptide(L)'
;MEFDVSIFATEWFLCLFSKSLPSETTMRVWDVLFNEGAKVLFHVALAIFKMKEDEILMAHQVGDVLSILQRTTHHLYDPEDLLTVAFDKIGSLTINTITKQRKKQEPAVMAELA
;
A
#
# COMPACT_ATOMS: atom_id res chain seq x y z
N MET A 1 13.07 15.02 -7.23
CA MET A 1 11.70 14.64 -7.59
C MET A 1 10.88 14.71 -6.31
N GLU A 2 9.95 15.66 -6.21
CA GLU A 2 8.99 15.66 -5.10
C GLU A 2 7.84 14.75 -5.53
N PHE A 3 7.71 13.61 -4.86
CA PHE A 3 6.70 12.60 -5.17
C PHE A 3 5.73 12.52 -4.00
N ASP A 4 4.49 12.97 -4.23
CA ASP A 4 3.46 12.86 -3.23
C ASP A 4 2.80 11.48 -3.27
N VAL A 5 3.04 10.72 -2.20
CA VAL A 5 2.48 9.37 -2.00
C VAL A 5 0.96 9.41 -1.85
N SER A 6 0.38 10.55 -1.46
CA SER A 6 -1.06 10.72 -1.27
C SER A 6 -1.86 10.44 -2.55
N ILE A 7 -1.25 10.61 -3.72
CA ILE A 7 -1.89 10.49 -5.05
C ILE A 7 -2.55 9.12 -5.25
N PHE A 8 -1.93 8.04 -4.76
CA PHE A 8 -2.47 6.68 -4.84
C PHE A 8 -2.81 6.12 -3.46
N ALA A 9 -2.07 6.50 -2.42
CA ALA A 9 -2.34 6.01 -1.07
C ALA A 9 -3.74 6.41 -0.59
N THR A 10 -4.23 7.60 -0.95
CA THR A 10 -5.59 8.03 -0.57
C THR A 10 -6.64 7.05 -1.07
N GLU A 11 -6.60 6.67 -2.35
CA GLU A 11 -7.54 5.68 -2.90
C GLU A 11 -7.33 4.29 -2.26
N TRP A 12 -6.08 3.84 -2.16
CA TRP A 12 -5.75 2.52 -1.62
C TRP A 12 -6.28 2.33 -0.20
N PHE A 13 -6.05 3.29 0.68
CA PHE A 13 -6.45 3.19 2.08
C PHE A 13 -7.93 3.51 2.30
N LEU A 14 -8.51 4.50 1.61
CA LEU A 14 -9.94 4.84 1.78
C LEU A 14 -10.86 3.78 1.17
N CYS A 15 -10.47 3.21 0.02
CA CYS A 15 -11.25 2.19 -0.66
C CYS A 15 -10.80 0.76 -0.31
N LEU A 16 -9.88 0.58 0.66
CA LEU A 16 -9.36 -0.72 1.06
C LEU A 16 -8.91 -1.56 -0.16
N PHE A 17 -8.23 -0.92 -1.11
CA PHE A 17 -7.78 -1.47 -2.40
C PHE A 17 -8.87 -1.99 -3.37
N SER A 18 -10.16 -1.85 -3.05
CA SER A 18 -11.26 -2.35 -3.91
C SER A 18 -11.41 -1.65 -5.26
N LYS A 19 -10.86 -0.43 -5.39
CA LYS A 19 -10.82 0.32 -6.65
C LYS A 19 -9.57 0.04 -7.49
N SER A 20 -8.51 -0.43 -6.84
CA SER A 20 -7.17 -0.43 -7.43
C SER A 20 -6.69 -1.84 -7.81
N LEU A 21 -7.19 -2.88 -7.13
CA LEU A 21 -6.86 -4.29 -7.39
C LEU A 21 -8.05 -5.02 -8.06
N PRO A 22 -7.80 -6.11 -8.82
CA PRO A 22 -8.84 -7.03 -9.26
C PRO A 22 -9.66 -7.57 -8.09
N SER A 23 -10.94 -7.84 -8.32
CA SER A 23 -11.89 -8.24 -7.27
C SER A 23 -11.44 -9.48 -6.49
N GLU A 24 -10.89 -10.48 -7.17
CA GLU A 24 -10.36 -11.71 -6.55
C GLU A 24 -9.24 -11.38 -5.56
N THR A 25 -8.26 -10.58 -5.99
CA THR A 25 -7.15 -10.12 -5.16
C THR A 25 -7.62 -9.26 -4.00
N THR A 26 -8.59 -8.36 -4.22
CA THR A 26 -9.21 -7.59 -3.14
C THR A 26 -9.83 -8.51 -2.09
N MET A 27 -10.59 -9.54 -2.50
CA MET A 27 -11.20 -10.47 -1.54
C MET A 27 -10.17 -11.21 -0.70
N ARG A 28 -9.07 -11.67 -1.31
CA ARG A 28 -7.98 -12.33 -0.57
C ARG A 28 -7.28 -11.38 0.41
N VAL A 29 -7.04 -10.12 0.01
CA VAL A 29 -6.53 -9.09 0.92
C VAL A 29 -7.52 -8.85 2.07
N TRP A 30 -8.81 -8.85 1.80
CA TRP A 30 -9.85 -8.64 2.80
C TRP A 30 -9.98 -9.79 3.79
N ASP A 31 -9.84 -11.05 3.35
CA ASP A 31 -9.81 -12.21 4.24
C ASP A 31 -8.73 -12.04 5.32
N VAL A 32 -7.53 -11.62 4.91
CA VAL A 32 -6.41 -11.41 5.82
C VAL A 32 -6.60 -10.12 6.64
N LEU A 33 -7.15 -9.06 6.04
CA LEU A 33 -7.46 -7.80 6.74
C LEU A 33 -8.43 -8.03 7.90
N PHE A 34 -9.49 -8.79 7.70
CA PHE A 34 -10.48 -9.05 8.74
C PHE A 34 -9.98 -10.00 9.82
N ASN A 35 -9.00 -10.85 9.49
CA ASN A 35 -8.36 -11.74 10.46
C ASN A 35 -7.24 -11.05 11.27
N GLU A 36 -6.37 -10.27 10.63
CA GLU A 36 -5.16 -9.69 11.24
C GLU A 36 -5.26 -8.19 11.55
N GLY A 37 -6.26 -7.50 11.01
CA GLY A 37 -6.53 -6.09 11.22
C GLY A 37 -5.79 -5.15 10.26
N ALA A 38 -5.97 -3.85 10.50
CA ALA A 38 -5.60 -2.78 9.56
C ALA A 38 -4.10 -2.67 9.20
N LYS A 39 -3.20 -3.38 9.89
CA LYS A 39 -1.78 -3.45 9.52
C LYS A 39 -1.58 -4.06 8.13
N VAL A 40 -2.49 -4.93 7.69
CA VAL A 40 -2.45 -5.63 6.39
C VAL A 40 -2.44 -4.62 5.24
N LEU A 41 -3.20 -3.53 5.34
CA LEU A 41 -3.24 -2.49 4.30
C LEU A 41 -1.85 -1.88 4.05
N PHE A 42 -1.05 -1.70 5.10
CA PHE A 42 0.32 -1.21 4.97
C PHE A 42 1.25 -2.27 4.37
N HIS A 43 1.12 -3.53 4.76
CA HIS A 43 1.89 -4.61 4.14
C HIS A 43 1.61 -4.72 2.64
N VAL A 44 0.34 -4.67 2.24
CA VAL A 44 -0.07 -4.72 0.82
C VAL A 44 0.46 -3.52 0.06
N ALA A 45 0.33 -2.30 0.59
CA ALA A 45 0.88 -1.10 -0.04
C ALA A 45 2.39 -1.23 -0.29
N LEU A 46 3.15 -1.65 0.74
CA LEU A 46 4.59 -1.82 0.65
C LEU A 46 4.98 -2.98 -0.27
N ALA A 47 4.19 -4.05 -0.31
CA ALA A 47 4.42 -5.18 -1.23
C ALA A 47 4.32 -4.75 -2.69
N ILE A 48 3.31 -3.96 -3.04
CA ILE A 48 3.15 -3.42 -4.40
C ILE A 48 4.39 -2.62 -4.81
N PHE A 49 4.90 -1.78 -3.92
CA PHE A 49 6.17 -1.07 -4.17
C PHE A 49 7.34 -2.04 -4.32
N LYS A 50 7.44 -3.04 -3.45
CA LYS A 50 8.53 -4.01 -3.46
C LYS A 50 8.56 -4.87 -4.73
N MET A 51 7.39 -5.24 -5.26
CA MET A 51 7.25 -5.99 -6.52
C MET A 51 7.76 -5.21 -7.74
N LYS A 52 7.82 -3.88 -7.64
CA LYS A 52 8.20 -2.97 -8.72
C LYS A 52 9.37 -2.06 -8.38
N GLU A 53 10.13 -2.42 -7.34
CA GLU A 53 11.24 -1.62 -6.82
C GLU A 53 12.24 -1.28 -7.93
N ASP A 54 12.65 -2.25 -8.74
CA ASP A 54 13.60 -2.04 -9.83
C ASP A 54 13.06 -1.07 -10.90
N GLU A 55 11.80 -1.25 -11.34
CA GLU A 55 11.16 -0.36 -12.32
C GLU A 55 11.00 1.07 -11.77
N ILE A 56 10.66 1.20 -10.48
CA ILE A 56 10.48 2.49 -9.81
C ILE A 56 11.82 3.20 -9.62
N LEU A 57 12.89 2.48 -9.29
CA LEU A 57 14.23 3.05 -9.14
C LEU A 57 14.80 3.55 -10.48
N MET A 58 14.36 2.97 -11.60
CA MET A 58 14.72 3.41 -12.95
C MET A 58 13.85 4.57 -13.46
N ALA A 59 12.78 4.94 -12.77
CA ALA A 59 11.89 6.03 -13.18
C ALA A 59 12.57 7.40 -13.06
N HIS A 60 12.34 8.26 -14.06
CA HIS A 60 12.91 9.61 -14.09
C HIS A 60 11.89 10.70 -13.80
N GLN A 61 10.59 10.39 -13.92
CA GLN A 61 9.48 11.30 -13.67
C GLN A 61 8.43 10.67 -12.75
N VAL A 62 7.69 11.51 -12.03
CA VAL A 62 6.56 11.09 -11.18
C VAL A 62 5.49 10.34 -11.99
N GLY A 63 5.24 10.77 -13.23
CA GLY A 63 4.28 10.12 -14.12
C GLY A 63 4.66 8.68 -14.48
N ASP A 64 5.96 8.37 -14.52
CA ASP A 64 6.44 7.00 -14.79
C ASP A 64 6.08 6.10 -13.60
N VAL A 65 6.37 6.55 -12.38
CA VAL A 65 6.03 5.82 -11.15
C VAL A 65 4.52 5.59 -11.05
N LEU A 66 3.72 6.62 -11.32
CA LEU A 66 2.25 6.51 -11.31
C LEU A 66 1.77 5.46 -12.32
N SER A 67 2.30 5.50 -13.54
CA SER A 67 1.95 4.55 -14.60
C SER A 67 2.35 3.12 -14.25
N ILE A 68 3.54 2.94 -13.65
CA ILE A 68 4.02 1.63 -13.18
C ILE A 68 3.07 1.09 -12.10
N LEU A 69 2.74 1.90 -11.09
CA LEU A 69 1.89 1.48 -9.98
C LEU A 69 0.46 1.16 -10.44
N GLN A 70 -0.17 2.05 -11.22
CA GLN A 70 -1.52 1.82 -11.74
C GLN A 70 -1.59 0.56 -12.61
N ARG A 71 -0.62 0.39 -13.53
CA ARG A 71 -0.53 -0.83 -14.35
C ARG A 71 -0.38 -2.06 -13.46
N THR A 72 0.46 -2.00 -12.44
CA THR A 72 0.72 -3.14 -11.56
C THR A 72 -0.51 -3.51 -10.77
N THR A 73 -1.16 -2.56 -10.10
CA THR A 73 -2.33 -2.86 -9.27
C THR A 73 -3.48 -3.40 -10.11
N HIS A 74 -3.72 -2.87 -11.32
CA HIS A 74 -4.79 -3.34 -12.20
C HIS A 74 -4.57 -4.74 -12.80
N HIS A 75 -3.31 -5.22 -12.85
CA HIS A 75 -2.98 -6.54 -13.40
C HIS A 75 -2.54 -7.55 -12.34
N LEU A 76 -2.74 -7.22 -11.06
CA LEU A 76 -2.38 -8.09 -9.95
C LEU A 76 -3.48 -9.14 -9.76
N TYR A 77 -3.52 -10.15 -10.63
CA TYR A 77 -4.49 -11.25 -10.60
C TYR A 77 -4.02 -12.46 -9.78
N ASP A 78 -2.80 -12.44 -9.27
CA ASP A 78 -2.23 -13.49 -8.40
C ASP A 78 -2.16 -12.95 -6.96
N PRO A 79 -3.18 -13.23 -6.13
CA PRO A 79 -3.20 -12.75 -4.75
C PRO A 79 -2.13 -13.43 -3.89
N GLU A 80 -1.79 -14.68 -4.18
CA GLU A 80 -0.80 -15.45 -3.45
C GLU A 80 0.60 -14.85 -3.60
N ASP A 81 1.00 -14.41 -4.80
CA ASP A 81 2.28 -13.71 -5.00
C ASP A 81 2.32 -12.39 -4.19
N LEU A 82 1.25 -11.58 -4.25
CA LEU A 82 1.16 -10.35 -3.48
C LEU A 82 1.26 -10.60 -1.96
N LEU A 83 0.50 -11.56 -1.45
CA LEU A 83 0.50 -11.88 -0.01
C LEU A 83 1.85 -12.46 0.42
N THR A 84 2.48 -13.30 -0.40
CA THR A 84 3.84 -13.80 -0.15
C THR A 84 4.82 -12.64 -0.01
N VAL A 85 4.82 -11.68 -0.93
CA VAL A 85 5.68 -10.49 -0.81
C VAL A 85 5.32 -9.68 0.44
N ALA A 86 4.02 -9.49 0.72
CA ALA A 86 3.52 -8.69 1.84
C ALA A 86 3.90 -9.22 3.21
N PHE A 87 4.02 -10.54 3.38
CA PHE A 87 4.31 -11.16 4.68
C PHE A 87 5.75 -11.68 4.82
N ASP A 88 6.40 -12.07 3.71
CA ASP A 88 7.74 -12.66 3.76
C ASP A 88 8.84 -11.65 3.42
N LYS A 89 8.58 -10.70 2.52
CA LYS A 89 9.59 -9.75 2.02
C LYS A 89 9.49 -8.36 2.64
N ILE A 90 8.29 -7.95 3.06
CA ILE A 90 8.13 -6.74 3.88
C ILE A 90 8.48 -7.15 5.30
N GLY A 91 9.69 -6.77 5.75
CA GLY A 91 10.16 -7.07 7.11
C GLY A 91 9.14 -6.66 8.19
N SER A 92 9.30 -7.12 9.43
CA SER A 92 8.25 -7.07 10.46
C SER A 92 7.68 -5.66 10.74
N LEU A 93 6.66 -5.25 9.99
CA LEU A 93 5.90 -4.03 10.25
C LEU A 93 4.91 -4.34 11.37
N THR A 94 5.42 -4.25 12.60
CA THR A 94 4.61 -4.53 13.78
C THR A 94 3.55 -3.46 13.99
N ILE A 95 2.46 -3.86 14.64
CA ILE A 95 1.41 -2.94 15.07
C ILE A 95 1.94 -1.82 16.00
N ASN A 96 3.02 -2.09 16.73
CA ASN A 96 3.70 -1.12 17.58
C ASN A 96 4.36 -0.02 16.75
N THR A 97 5.00 -0.38 15.63
CA THR A 97 5.57 0.59 14.69
C THR A 97 4.47 1.48 14.12
N ILE A 98 3.36 0.90 13.67
CA ILE A 98 2.22 1.66 13.11
C ILE A 98 1.62 2.59 14.17
N THR A 99 1.37 2.09 15.38
CA THR A 99 0.81 2.88 16.48
C THR A 99 1.74 4.03 16.88
N LYS A 100 3.06 3.79 16.90
CA LYS A 100 4.06 4.83 17.16
C LYS A 100 4.00 5.92 16.09
N GLN A 101 3.89 5.56 14.81
CA GLN A 101 3.77 6.55 13.73
C GLN A 101 2.45 7.31 13.79
N ARG A 102 1.33 6.65 14.11
CA ARG A 102 0.03 7.31 14.30
C ARG A 102 0.08 8.39 15.37
N LYS A 103 0.62 8.08 16.55
CA LYS A 103 0.81 9.06 17.64
C LYS A 103 1.71 10.22 17.23
N LYS A 104 2.71 9.97 16.39
CA LYS A 104 3.60 11.02 15.89
C LYS A 104 2.87 11.99 14.96
N GLN A 105 1.96 11.49 14.11
CA GLN A 105 1.25 12.30 13.12
C GLN A 105 -0.06 12.90 13.64
N GLU A 106 -0.60 12.37 14.74
CA GLU A 106 -1.84 12.82 15.37
C GLU A 106 -1.94 14.35 15.55
N PRO A 107 -0.91 15.07 16.05
CA PRO A 107 -1.02 16.52 16.21
C PRO A 107 -1.19 17.27 14.88
N ALA A 108 -0.54 16.82 13.81
CA ALA A 108 -0.65 17.43 12.49
C ALA A 108 -2.04 17.21 11.91
N VAL A 109 -2.56 15.98 12.00
CA VAL A 109 -3.92 15.65 11.54
C VAL A 109 -4.97 16.45 12.31
N MET A 110 -4.83 16.56 13.64
CA MET A 110 -5.78 17.34 14.45
C MET A 110 -5.73 18.84 14.15
N ALA A 111 -4.57 19.37 13.75
CA ALA A 111 -4.45 20.77 13.32
C ALA A 111 -5.14 21.05 11.97
N GLU A 112 -5.18 20.06 11.06
CA GLU A 112 -5.92 20.18 9.79
C GLU A 112 -7.44 20.10 9.97
N LEU A 113 -7.91 19.52 11.09
CA LEU A 113 -9.33 19.38 11.42
C LEU A 113 -9.91 20.55 12.23
N ALA A 114 -9.06 21.48 12.68
CA ALA A 114 -9.44 22.63 13.51
C ALA A 114 -9.66 23.89 12.68
#